data_AF-A0A225VF18-F1
#
_entry.id   AF-A0A225VF18-F1
#
_cell.length_a   1.000
_cell.length_b   1.000
_cell.length_c   1.000
_cell.angle_alpha   90.00
_cell.angle_beta   90.00
_cell.angle_gamma   90.00
#
_symmetry.space_group_name_H-M   'P 1'
#
loop_
_entity.id
_entity.type
_entity.pdbx_description
1 polymer ?
#
loop_
_entity_poly.entity_id
_entity_poly.type
_entity_poly.pdbx_seq_one_letter_code
_entity_poly.pdbx_strand_id
1 'polypeptide(L)'
;MVSALVRLLNEHWWSHTGSCFKSSRSSSGDPVCRYSFPRRCVSATRFRNQGVELCRKPAHEYINGFNNVLMAAFKSNHDIQVLLGGRDMANRIYYCCKYVTKDQHQIDSVAAVALAAVRRRQEKELTQSNLLVEHAEKLCVSRKRVAPIAYNLSNRQEMAGPMASLYIQRGSCAYTSAKCENLHLYNILTELSGTNEFACDLVEINTPITDKQTPRVFRPVATLDDYTYRPEKQKLFPAKNYKIHI
;
A
#
# COMPACT_ATOMS: atom_id res chain seq x y z
N MET A 1 18.44 -9.66 23.74
CA MET A 1 17.94 -9.59 22.35
C MET A 1 17.16 -8.30 22.09
N VAL A 2 16.12 -7.97 22.86
CA VAL A 2 15.32 -6.74 22.67
C VAL A 2 16.15 -5.46 22.80
N SER A 3 17.08 -5.38 23.76
CA SER A 3 17.97 -4.21 23.93
C SER A 3 18.81 -3.89 22.69
N ALA A 4 19.33 -4.91 22.00
CA ALA A 4 20.07 -4.74 20.76
C ALA A 4 19.17 -4.27 19.62
N LEU A 5 17.95 -4.81 19.51
CA LEU A 5 16.97 -4.38 18.50
C LEU A 5 16.52 -2.93 18.70
N VAL A 6 16.31 -2.51 19.95
CA VAL A 6 15.96 -1.12 20.27
C VAL A 6 17.05 -0.18 19.79
N ARG A 7 18.30 -0.51 20.08
CA ARG A 7 19.45 0.29 19.65
C ARG A 7 19.59 0.36 18.13
N LEU A 8 19.40 -0.77 17.44
CA LEU A 8 19.56 -0.84 15.98
C LEU A 8 18.42 -0.19 15.19
N LEU A 9 17.19 -0.24 15.72
CA LEU A 9 15.99 0.05 14.93
C LEU A 9 15.19 1.25 15.45
N ASN A 10 15.40 1.66 16.70
CA ASN A 10 14.61 2.69 17.39
C ASN A 10 15.46 3.80 18.01
N GLU A 11 16.77 3.74 17.84
CA GLU A 11 17.66 4.85 18.14
C GLU A 11 17.72 5.80 16.93
N HIS A 12 17.43 7.06 17.20
CA HIS A 12 17.64 8.14 16.27
C HIS A 12 19.12 8.51 16.24
N TRP A 13 19.68 8.73 15.05
CA TRP A 13 21.10 9.09 14.94
C TRP A 13 21.38 10.46 15.55
N TRP A 14 22.29 10.51 16.52
CA TRP A 14 22.57 11.71 17.33
C TRP A 14 23.04 12.91 16.51
N SER A 15 23.78 12.69 15.42
CA SER A 15 24.23 13.78 14.54
C SER A 15 23.17 14.18 13.50
N HIS A 16 21.98 13.58 13.56
CA HIS A 16 20.91 13.71 12.59
C HIS A 16 21.32 13.30 11.15
N THR A 17 20.34 13.19 10.27
CA THR A 17 20.51 12.92 8.84
C THR A 17 19.72 13.96 8.04
N GLY A 18 19.97 14.08 6.73
CA GLY A 18 19.29 15.08 5.91
C GLY A 18 17.76 15.03 5.97
N SER A 19 17.16 13.84 6.17
CA SER A 19 15.71 13.68 6.31
C SER A 19 15.13 14.21 7.64
N CYS A 20 15.98 14.46 8.64
CA CYS A 20 15.60 15.04 9.92
C CYS A 20 15.15 16.50 9.78
N PHE A 21 15.57 17.17 8.71
CA PHE A 21 15.28 18.57 8.47
C PHE A 21 14.38 18.66 7.25
N LYS A 22 13.18 19.20 7.44
CA LYS A 22 12.26 19.42 6.32
C LYS A 22 12.43 20.85 5.84
N SER A 23 13.14 21.03 4.72
CA SER A 23 13.07 22.29 3.99
C SER A 23 11.67 22.43 3.41
N SER A 24 10.93 23.46 3.83
CA SER A 24 9.61 23.78 3.28
C SER A 24 9.63 25.24 2.84
N ARG A 25 8.86 25.59 1.79
CA ARG A 25 8.77 26.97 1.30
C ARG A 25 8.30 27.96 2.39
N SER A 26 7.63 27.46 3.42
CA SER A 26 7.10 28.22 4.55
C SER A 26 7.92 28.09 5.85
N SER A 27 9.01 27.31 5.82
CA SER A 27 9.84 27.02 6.99
C SER A 27 11.29 27.17 6.56
N SER A 28 11.76 28.41 6.51
CA SER A 28 13.18 28.74 6.30
C SER A 28 13.99 28.20 7.48
N GLY A 29 14.44 26.95 7.37
CA GLY A 29 15.62 26.42 8.05
C GLY A 29 15.58 26.42 9.58
N ASP A 30 14.49 26.00 10.21
CA ASP A 30 14.56 25.73 11.66
C ASP A 30 15.61 24.62 11.93
N PRO A 31 16.56 24.83 12.86
CA PRO A 31 17.57 23.83 13.24
C PRO A 31 16.98 22.69 14.08
N VAL A 32 15.66 22.67 14.27
CA VAL A 32 14.97 21.72 15.12
C VAL A 32 14.71 20.43 14.33
N CYS A 33 15.11 19.30 14.92
CA CYS A 33 14.82 18.00 14.36
C CYS A 33 13.30 17.81 14.19
N ARG A 34 12.86 17.41 12.99
CA ARG A 34 11.47 17.10 12.65
C ARG A 34 10.83 16.11 13.63
N TYR A 35 11.63 15.20 14.18
CA TYR A 35 11.20 14.15 15.10
C TYR A 35 11.34 14.57 16.58
N SER A 36 11.67 15.84 16.84
CA SER A 36 11.83 16.41 18.18
C SER A 36 12.89 15.72 19.04
N PHE A 37 14.00 15.32 18.41
CA PHE A 37 15.20 14.84 19.09
C PHE A 37 16.22 15.96 19.31
N PRO A 38 16.98 15.95 20.43
CA PRO A 38 16.85 15.03 21.57
C PRO A 38 15.57 15.26 22.37
N ARG A 39 14.96 14.18 22.90
CA ARG A 39 13.79 14.30 23.78
C ARG A 39 14.23 14.79 25.16
N ARG A 40 13.39 15.60 25.82
CA ARG A 40 13.70 16.13 27.15
C ARG A 40 13.91 15.02 28.19
N CYS A 41 15.04 15.08 28.90
CA CYS A 41 15.27 14.30 30.11
C CYS A 41 14.61 14.97 31.32
N VAL A 42 13.76 14.21 32.02
CA VAL A 42 13.11 14.64 33.26
C VAL A 42 13.46 13.65 34.37
N SER A 43 13.59 14.12 35.61
CA SER A 43 14.00 13.29 36.75
C SER A 43 13.00 12.20 37.11
N ALA A 44 11.72 12.38 36.79
CA ALA A 44 10.65 11.42 37.05
C ALA A 44 9.58 11.49 35.95
N THR A 45 8.93 10.35 35.68
CA THR A 45 7.82 10.30 34.74
C THR A 45 6.63 11.10 35.30
N ARG A 46 6.09 12.02 34.51
CA ARG A 46 4.96 12.88 34.93
C ARG A 46 3.83 12.85 33.91
N PHE A 47 2.61 12.77 34.42
CA PHE A 47 1.39 12.91 33.63
C PHE A 47 1.03 14.40 33.58
N ARG A 48 0.86 14.95 32.38
CA ARG A 48 0.43 16.32 32.14
C ARG A 48 -0.83 16.31 31.28
N ASN A 49 -1.51 17.44 31.23
CA ASN A 49 -2.71 17.63 30.41
C ASN A 49 -2.48 17.39 28.91
N GLN A 50 -1.23 17.50 28.43
CA GLN A 50 -0.84 17.26 27.04
C GLN A 50 -0.29 15.84 26.78
N GLY A 51 -0.11 15.01 27.82
CA GLY A 51 0.41 13.65 27.70
C GLY A 51 1.41 13.27 28.80
N VAL A 52 2.18 12.21 28.54
CA VAL A 52 3.15 11.66 29.49
C VAL A 52 4.57 12.10 29.14
N GLU A 53 5.26 12.74 30.08
CA GLU A 53 6.70 12.98 30.02
C GLU A 53 7.42 11.84 30.70
N LEU A 54 8.10 10.97 29.93
CA LEU A 54 8.84 9.84 30.48
C LEU A 54 10.20 10.26 31.05
N CYS A 55 10.53 9.73 32.23
CA CYS A 55 11.90 9.77 32.74
C CYS A 55 12.83 8.99 31.80
N ARG A 56 13.95 9.61 31.44
CA ARG A 56 14.96 9.04 30.55
C ARG A 56 16.32 9.15 31.21
N LYS A 57 17.13 8.10 31.06
CA LYS A 57 18.54 8.13 31.43
C LYS A 57 19.32 8.93 30.38
N PRO A 58 20.49 9.51 30.74
CA PRO A 58 21.40 10.08 29.75
C PRO A 58 21.68 9.09 28.61
N ALA A 59 21.81 9.60 27.39
CA ALA A 59 21.90 8.86 26.12
C ALA A 59 20.61 8.17 25.63
N HIS A 60 19.53 8.15 26.42
CA HIS A 60 18.23 7.62 25.98
C HIS A 60 17.33 8.71 25.37
N GLU A 61 17.82 9.95 25.24
CA GLU A 61 17.09 11.06 24.63
C GLU A 61 16.73 10.78 23.17
N TYR A 62 17.53 9.96 22.50
CA TYR A 62 17.44 9.61 21.10
C TYR A 62 16.65 8.32 20.82
N ILE A 63 16.12 7.68 21.86
CA ILE A 63 15.34 6.45 21.72
C ILE A 63 13.85 6.81 21.60
N ASN A 64 13.18 6.24 20.60
CA ASN A 64 11.72 6.34 20.45
C ASN A 64 10.97 5.71 21.63
N GLY A 65 9.71 6.09 21.84
CA GLY A 65 8.86 5.31 22.75
C GLY A 65 8.61 3.94 22.14
N PHE A 66 8.88 2.84 22.85
CA PHE A 66 8.77 1.51 22.28
C PHE A 66 8.10 0.52 23.25
N ASN A 67 7.62 -0.60 22.71
CA ASN A 67 7.03 -1.70 23.48
C ASN A 67 7.83 -2.98 23.22
N ASN A 68 8.25 -3.65 24.29
CA ASN A 68 9.09 -4.85 24.19
C ASN A 68 8.46 -5.97 23.36
N VAL A 69 7.14 -6.17 23.49
CA VAL A 69 6.40 -7.21 22.78
C VAL A 69 6.33 -6.87 21.29
N LEU A 70 5.98 -5.63 20.96
CA LEU A 70 5.93 -5.18 19.55
C LEU A 70 7.32 -5.22 18.91
N MET A 71 8.37 -4.86 19.66
CA MET A 71 9.76 -4.95 19.20
C MET A 71 10.16 -6.39 18.89
N ALA A 72 9.82 -7.34 19.77
CA ALA A 72 10.12 -8.75 19.57
C ALA A 72 9.34 -9.34 18.38
N ALA A 73 8.09 -8.92 18.20
CA ALA A 73 7.21 -9.41 17.13
C ALA A 73 7.58 -8.84 15.76
N PHE A 74 7.66 -7.51 15.63
CA PHE A 74 7.82 -6.86 14.33
C PHE A 74 9.26 -6.59 13.95
N LYS A 75 10.18 -6.50 14.93
CA LYS A 75 11.59 -6.17 14.71
C LYS A 75 11.76 -4.96 13.78
N SER A 76 10.96 -3.92 14.03
CA SER A 76 10.90 -2.69 13.24
C SER A 76 10.90 -1.45 14.12
N ASN A 77 11.20 -0.29 13.52
CA ASN A 77 11.00 0.99 14.17
C ASN A 77 9.51 1.17 14.53
N HIS A 78 9.24 1.64 15.75
CA HIS A 78 7.94 2.10 16.17
C HIS A 78 8.09 3.21 17.21
N ASP A 79 7.26 4.25 17.09
CA ASP A 79 7.20 5.34 18.07
C ASP A 79 5.83 5.35 18.76
N ILE A 80 5.80 4.79 19.97
CA ILE A 80 4.62 4.69 20.82
C ILE A 80 4.54 5.89 21.73
N GLN A 81 3.41 6.58 21.66
CA GLN A 81 3.12 7.69 22.53
C GLN A 81 1.75 7.54 23.21
N VAL A 82 1.73 7.73 24.53
CA VAL A 82 0.49 7.77 25.32
C VAL A 82 -0.16 9.14 25.13
N LEU A 83 -1.44 9.12 24.76
CA LEU A 83 -2.27 10.30 24.56
C LEU A 83 -3.28 10.43 25.70
N LEU A 84 -3.34 11.61 26.32
CA LEU A 84 -4.25 11.91 27.44
C LEU A 84 -5.19 13.05 27.02
N GLY A 85 -6.16 12.76 26.15
CA GLY A 85 -7.21 13.71 25.77
C GLY A 85 -6.73 14.99 25.07
N GLY A 86 -7.66 15.93 24.88
CA GLY A 86 -7.37 17.29 24.39
C GLY A 86 -7.14 17.44 22.89
N ARG A 87 -6.77 18.66 22.47
CA ARG A 87 -6.59 19.05 21.06
C ARG A 87 -5.46 18.27 20.39
N ASP A 88 -4.39 17.96 21.12
CA ASP A 88 -3.26 17.19 20.59
C ASP A 88 -3.66 15.75 20.27
N MET A 89 -4.47 15.11 21.13
CA MET A 89 -5.03 13.79 20.84
C MET A 89 -5.93 13.84 19.60
N ALA A 90 -6.82 14.82 19.49
CA ALA A 90 -7.68 14.97 18.31
C ALA A 90 -6.87 15.14 17.01
N ASN A 91 -5.81 15.96 17.04
CA ASN A 91 -4.91 16.13 15.90
C ASN A 91 -4.19 14.84 15.52
N ARG A 92 -3.79 14.02 16.50
CA ARG A 92 -3.17 12.72 16.23
C ARG A 92 -4.15 11.69 15.70
N ILE A 93 -5.37 11.64 16.23
CA ILE A 93 -6.44 10.79 15.68
C ILE A 93 -6.71 11.19 14.23
N TYR A 94 -6.89 12.48 13.97
CA TYR A 94 -7.05 12.99 12.61
C TYR A 94 -5.89 12.59 11.71
N TYR A 95 -4.65 12.72 12.19
CA TYR A 95 -3.47 12.28 11.45
C TYR A 95 -3.49 10.77 11.17
N CYS A 96 -3.76 9.93 12.18
CA CYS A 96 -3.89 8.48 11.99
C CYS A 96 -4.96 8.15 10.95
N CYS A 97 -6.16 8.73 11.08
CA CYS A 97 -7.24 8.56 10.10
C CYS A 97 -6.81 9.00 8.71
N LYS A 98 -6.16 10.17 8.57
CA LYS A 98 -5.64 10.67 7.29
C LYS A 98 -4.68 9.69 6.62
N TYR A 99 -3.86 8.96 7.39
CA TYR A 99 -2.93 7.96 6.83
C TYR A 99 -3.62 6.63 6.52
N VAL A 100 -4.63 6.24 7.29
CA VAL A 100 -5.47 5.07 6.98
C VAL A 100 -6.28 5.31 5.70
N THR A 101 -6.77 6.54 5.50
CA THR A 101 -7.49 6.97 4.30
C THR A 101 -6.58 7.60 3.25
N LYS A 102 -5.26 7.51 3.41
CA LYS A 102 -4.34 8.01 2.39
C LYS A 102 -4.43 7.06 1.21
N ASP A 103 -4.77 7.61 0.04
CA ASP A 103 -4.77 6.83 -1.19
C ASP A 103 -3.42 6.10 -1.30
N GLN A 104 -3.51 4.77 -1.36
CA GLN A 104 -2.34 3.98 -1.72
C GLN A 104 -1.93 4.40 -3.12
N HIS A 105 -0.62 4.47 -3.38
CA HIS A 105 -0.15 4.75 -4.72
C HIS A 105 -0.83 3.78 -5.67
N GLN A 106 -1.47 4.31 -6.71
CA GLN A 106 -2.12 3.45 -7.68
C GLN A 106 -1.08 2.47 -8.19
N ILE A 107 -1.43 1.20 -8.11
CA ILE A 107 -0.68 0.13 -8.75
C ILE A 107 -1.02 0.27 -10.23
N ASP A 108 -0.43 1.27 -10.90
CA ASP A 108 -0.34 1.28 -12.35
C ASP A 108 0.14 -0.11 -12.75
N SER A 109 -0.42 -0.70 -13.82
CA SER A 109 -0.03 -2.04 -14.30
C SER A 109 1.48 -2.17 -14.22
N VAL A 110 1.92 -2.92 -13.22
CA VAL A 110 3.31 -2.96 -12.76
C VAL A 110 4.20 -3.45 -13.89
N ALA A 111 3.64 -4.38 -14.66
CA ALA A 111 4.18 -4.86 -15.92
C ALA A 111 4.27 -3.77 -16.99
N ALA A 112 3.25 -2.93 -17.18
CA ALA A 112 3.25 -1.87 -18.18
C ALA A 112 4.30 -0.77 -17.87
N VAL A 113 4.42 -0.35 -16.61
CA VAL A 113 5.42 0.64 -16.21
C VAL A 113 6.84 0.07 -16.30
N ALA A 114 7.04 -1.17 -15.86
CA ALA A 114 8.32 -1.86 -16.01
C ALA A 114 8.70 -2.02 -17.48
N LEU A 115 7.76 -2.44 -18.34
CA LEU A 115 7.98 -2.61 -19.77
C LEU A 115 8.34 -1.28 -20.45
N ALA A 116 7.62 -0.20 -20.13
CA ALA A 116 7.92 1.14 -20.65
C ALA A 116 9.31 1.62 -20.19
N ALA A 117 9.72 1.34 -18.95
CA ALA A 117 11.04 1.67 -18.44
C ALA A 117 12.17 0.89 -19.15
N VAL A 118 11.97 -0.41 -19.43
CA VAL A 118 12.90 -1.22 -20.24
C VAL A 118 13.07 -0.61 -21.62
N ARG A 119 11.96 -0.32 -22.31
CA ARG A 119 11.97 0.22 -23.69
C ARG A 119 12.72 1.54 -23.77
N ARG A 120 12.41 2.51 -22.90
CA ARG A 120 13.14 3.79 -22.83
C ARG A 120 14.63 3.62 -22.57
N ARG A 121 15.03 2.61 -21.79
CA ARG A 121 16.43 2.33 -21.50
C ARG A 121 17.15 1.72 -22.71
N GLN A 122 16.49 0.80 -23.41
CA GLN A 122 16.98 0.23 -24.66
C GLN A 122 17.18 1.32 -25.73
N GLU A 123 16.23 2.24 -25.87
CA GLU A 123 16.32 3.39 -26.80
C GLU A 123 17.51 4.31 -26.48
N LYS A 124 17.72 4.64 -25.19
CA LYS A 124 18.88 5.42 -24.76
C LYS A 124 20.20 4.72 -25.06
N GLU A 125 20.27 3.41 -24.80
CA GLU A 125 21.47 2.62 -25.05
C GLU A 125 21.76 2.48 -26.54
N LEU A 126 20.73 2.36 -27.39
CA LEU A 126 20.86 2.36 -28.86
C LEU A 126 21.39 3.71 -29.37
N THR A 127 20.95 4.81 -28.76
CA THR A 127 21.41 6.16 -29.08
C THR A 127 22.86 6.38 -28.61
N GLN A 128 23.24 5.79 -27.48
CA GLN A 128 24.56 5.92 -26.87
C GLN A 128 25.60 4.98 -27.49
N SER A 129 25.19 3.80 -27.98
CA SER A 129 26.06 2.87 -28.73
C SER A 129 26.48 3.41 -30.09
N ASN A 130 25.70 4.34 -30.67
CA ASN A 130 26.06 5.04 -31.89
C ASN A 130 27.17 6.09 -31.69
N LEU A 131 27.56 6.37 -30.44
CA LEU A 131 28.54 7.42 -30.09
C LEU A 131 29.84 6.89 -29.45
N LEU A 132 29.90 5.62 -29.02
CA LEU A 132 31.08 5.05 -28.36
C LEU A 132 31.33 3.60 -28.77
N VAL A 133 32.55 3.33 -29.25
CA VAL A 133 33.14 1.99 -29.30
C VAL A 133 33.72 1.73 -27.92
N GLU A 134 33.14 0.80 -27.14
CA GLU A 134 33.90 -0.13 -26.30
C GLU A 134 33.02 -1.12 -25.51
N HIS A 135 33.63 -2.28 -25.25
CA HIS A 135 33.11 -3.46 -24.56
C HIS A 135 32.56 -3.16 -23.15
N ALA A 136 31.33 -2.66 -23.05
CA ALA A 136 30.57 -2.79 -21.81
C ALA A 136 30.24 -4.29 -21.60
N GLU A 137 30.79 -4.87 -20.53
CA GLU A 137 30.54 -6.26 -20.14
C GLU A 137 29.03 -6.51 -20.10
N LYS A 138 28.53 -7.44 -20.94
CA LYS A 138 27.09 -7.66 -21.18
C LYS A 138 26.30 -7.84 -19.86
N LEU A 139 26.93 -8.43 -18.86
CA LEU A 139 26.38 -8.61 -17.51
C LEU A 139 26.14 -7.29 -16.77
N CYS A 140 27.05 -6.32 -16.88
CA CYS A 140 26.91 -5.00 -16.27
C CYS A 140 25.76 -4.21 -16.90
N VAL A 141 25.63 -4.28 -18.24
CA VAL A 141 24.51 -3.66 -18.97
C VAL A 141 23.18 -4.30 -18.58
N SER A 142 23.09 -5.64 -18.57
CA SER A 142 21.87 -6.35 -18.16
C SER A 142 21.48 -6.03 -16.71
N ARG A 143 22.44 -5.99 -15.78
CA ARG A 143 22.17 -5.59 -14.39
C ARG A 143 21.64 -4.16 -14.28
N LYS A 144 22.21 -3.22 -15.03
CA LYS A 144 21.74 -1.81 -15.06
C LYS A 144 20.33 -1.65 -15.64
N ARG A 145 19.88 -2.57 -16.51
CA ARG A 145 18.49 -2.60 -17.02
C ARG A 145 17.50 -3.12 -15.98
N VAL A 146 17.84 -4.24 -15.32
CA VAL A 146 16.90 -4.98 -14.47
C VAL A 146 16.86 -4.45 -13.04
N ALA A 147 17.99 -4.02 -12.48
CA ALA A 147 18.05 -3.61 -11.07
C ALA A 147 17.13 -2.42 -10.73
N PRO A 148 17.07 -1.33 -11.52
CA PRO A 148 16.15 -0.22 -11.23
C PRO A 148 14.68 -0.65 -11.28
N ILE A 149 14.35 -1.60 -12.15
CA ILE A 149 12.99 -2.17 -12.24
C ILE A 149 12.72 -2.96 -10.97
N ALA A 150 13.58 -3.90 -10.59
CA ALA A 150 13.43 -4.65 -9.35
C ALA A 150 13.31 -3.75 -8.11
N TYR A 151 14.09 -2.67 -8.03
CA TYR A 151 13.99 -1.68 -6.96
C TYR A 151 12.69 -0.87 -7.04
N ASN A 152 12.24 -0.48 -8.23
CA ASN A 152 10.98 0.24 -8.40
C ASN A 152 9.76 -0.64 -8.07
N LEU A 153 9.81 -1.90 -8.45
CA LEU A 153 8.81 -2.93 -8.15
C LEU A 153 8.71 -3.17 -6.64
N SER A 154 9.86 -3.29 -5.96
CA SER A 154 9.91 -3.56 -4.52
C SER A 154 9.66 -2.33 -3.63
N ASN A 155 10.07 -1.13 -4.06
CA ASN A 155 9.83 0.11 -3.30
C ASN A 155 8.39 0.62 -3.39
N ARG A 156 7.60 0.17 -4.36
CA ARG A 156 6.24 0.71 -4.58
C ARG A 156 5.19 0.20 -3.60
N GLN A 157 5.51 -0.83 -2.82
CA GLN A 157 4.57 -1.37 -1.82
C GLN A 157 5.21 -1.43 -0.44
N GLU A 158 5.37 -0.26 0.18
CA GLU A 158 5.60 -0.20 1.63
C GLU A 158 4.32 -0.59 2.35
N MET A 159 4.34 -1.75 3.01
CA MET A 159 3.26 -2.19 3.90
C MET A 159 3.67 -1.98 5.35
N ALA A 160 2.76 -1.45 6.17
CA ALA A 160 2.99 -1.36 7.60
C ALA A 160 3.21 -2.77 8.18
N GLY A 161 4.22 -2.95 9.05
CA GLY A 161 4.53 -4.24 9.68
C GLY A 161 3.31 -4.97 10.28
N PRO A 162 2.40 -4.27 11.00
CA PRO A 162 1.16 -4.89 11.47
C PRO A 162 0.25 -5.42 10.36
N MET A 163 0.16 -4.73 9.22
CA MET A 163 -0.64 -5.16 8.07
C MET A 163 -0.05 -6.40 7.40
N ALA A 164 1.29 -6.45 7.27
CA ALA A 164 1.98 -7.64 6.77
C ALA A 164 1.77 -8.85 7.71
N SER A 165 1.89 -8.64 9.03
CA SER A 165 1.63 -9.68 10.03
C SER A 165 0.17 -10.17 9.99
N LEU A 166 -0.79 -9.25 9.84
CA LEU A 166 -2.21 -9.60 9.73
C LEU A 166 -2.49 -10.45 8.49
N TYR A 167 -1.88 -10.08 7.36
CA TYR A 167 -1.99 -10.85 6.11
C TYR A 167 -1.43 -12.26 6.26
N ILE A 168 -0.22 -12.41 6.83
CA ILE A 168 0.38 -13.73 7.06
C ILE A 168 -0.50 -14.60 7.96
N GLN A 169 -1.09 -14.01 8.99
CA GLN A 169 -1.91 -14.76 9.95
C GLN A 169 -3.28 -15.15 9.41
N ARG A 170 -3.89 -14.33 8.54
CA ARG A 170 -5.31 -14.49 8.12
C ARG A 170 -5.50 -14.73 6.63
N GLY A 171 -4.45 -14.61 5.82
CA GLY A 171 -4.52 -14.60 4.35
C GLY A 171 -5.12 -13.31 3.77
N SER A 172 -5.48 -12.32 4.60
CA SER A 172 -6.05 -11.05 4.17
C SER A 172 -5.68 -9.92 5.13
N CYS A 173 -5.38 -8.74 4.59
CA CYS A 173 -5.09 -7.53 5.35
C CYS A 173 -6.33 -6.63 5.52
N ALA A 174 -7.47 -7.00 4.93
CA ALA A 174 -8.70 -6.22 4.98
C ALA A 174 -9.68 -6.81 5.99
N TYR A 175 -10.29 -5.95 6.81
CA TYR A 175 -11.50 -6.28 7.56
C TYR A 175 -12.69 -6.01 6.64
N THR A 176 -13.26 -7.07 6.09
CA THR A 176 -14.50 -7.01 5.31
C THR A 176 -15.57 -7.84 6.00
N SER A 177 -16.78 -7.27 6.11
CA SER A 177 -17.96 -8.01 6.56
C SER A 177 -18.52 -8.94 5.48
N ALA A 178 -18.14 -8.72 4.22
CA ALA A 178 -18.54 -9.53 3.08
C ALA A 178 -17.41 -10.47 2.66
N LYS A 179 -17.76 -11.69 2.25
CA LYS A 179 -16.81 -12.57 1.56
C LYS A 179 -16.52 -11.99 0.19
N CYS A 180 -15.27 -11.62 -0.05
CA CYS A 180 -14.77 -11.22 -1.36
C CYS A 180 -14.12 -12.44 -2.00
N GLU A 181 -14.45 -12.71 -3.27
CA GLU A 181 -13.86 -13.80 -4.05
C GLU A 181 -13.00 -13.22 -5.17
N ASN A 182 -12.08 -14.04 -5.67
CA ASN A 182 -11.18 -13.61 -6.74
C ASN A 182 -11.98 -13.37 -8.03
N LEU A 183 -11.86 -12.17 -8.57
CA LEU A 183 -12.39 -11.85 -9.89
C LEU A 183 -11.40 -12.40 -10.94
N HIS A 184 -11.86 -13.27 -11.85
CA HIS A 184 -11.05 -13.79 -12.95
C HIS A 184 -10.82 -12.74 -14.04
N LEU A 185 -10.05 -11.71 -13.70
CA LEU A 185 -9.77 -10.52 -14.51
C LEU A 185 -9.28 -10.83 -15.93
N TYR A 186 -8.45 -11.88 -16.08
CA TYR A 186 -7.97 -12.29 -17.40
C TYR A 186 -9.15 -12.61 -18.34
N ASN A 187 -10.05 -13.51 -17.92
CA ASN A 187 -11.20 -13.93 -18.71
C ASN A 187 -12.08 -12.73 -19.11
N ILE A 188 -12.36 -11.86 -18.14
CA ILE A 188 -13.12 -10.61 -18.32
C ILE A 188 -12.47 -9.72 -19.38
N LEU A 189 -11.16 -9.52 -19.32
CA LEU A 189 -10.43 -8.68 -20.26
C LEU A 189 -10.36 -9.29 -21.66
N THR A 190 -10.18 -10.61 -21.79
CA THR A 190 -10.30 -11.30 -23.09
C THR A 190 -11.68 -11.09 -23.70
N GLU A 191 -12.74 -11.21 -22.91
CA GLU A 191 -14.13 -11.01 -23.37
C GLU A 191 -14.38 -9.57 -23.84
N LEU A 192 -13.92 -8.58 -23.07
CA LEU A 192 -14.03 -7.18 -23.45
C LEU A 192 -13.15 -6.80 -24.66
N SER A 193 -12.01 -7.48 -24.84
CA SER A 193 -11.09 -7.22 -25.95
C SER A 193 -11.55 -7.85 -27.28
N GLY A 194 -12.62 -8.66 -27.26
CA GLY A 194 -13.16 -9.31 -28.46
C GLY A 194 -12.19 -10.28 -29.14
N THR A 195 -11.19 -10.78 -28.41
CA THR A 195 -10.09 -11.57 -28.98
C THR A 195 -10.47 -13.02 -29.28
N ASN A 196 -11.57 -13.53 -28.70
CA ASN A 196 -12.07 -14.90 -28.92
C ASN A 196 -13.59 -14.90 -29.18
N GLU A 197 -14.13 -16.00 -29.70
CA GLU A 197 -15.57 -16.28 -29.65
C GLU A 197 -15.94 -16.73 -28.23
N PHE A 198 -16.98 -16.11 -27.65
CA PHE A 198 -17.43 -16.41 -26.28
C PHE A 198 -18.74 -17.18 -26.32
N ALA A 199 -18.80 -18.29 -25.59
CA ALA A 199 -20.03 -19.05 -25.41
C ALA A 199 -21.00 -18.25 -24.52
N CYS A 200 -22.22 -18.06 -24.99
CA CYS A 200 -23.33 -17.52 -24.22
C CYS A 200 -24.31 -18.65 -23.93
N ASP A 201 -24.66 -18.84 -22.67
CA ASP A 201 -25.69 -19.80 -22.30
C ASP A 201 -27.07 -19.13 -22.33
N LEU A 202 -28.07 -19.83 -22.87
CA LEU A 202 -29.46 -19.37 -22.80
C LEU A 202 -30.07 -19.89 -21.51
N VAL A 203 -30.33 -18.96 -20.57
CA VAL A 203 -30.95 -19.28 -19.28
C VAL A 203 -32.42 -18.86 -19.31
N GLU A 204 -33.31 -19.75 -18.85
CA GLU A 204 -34.73 -19.46 -18.74
C GLU A 204 -34.98 -18.45 -17.61
N ILE A 205 -35.70 -17.36 -17.91
CA ILE A 205 -36.08 -16.36 -16.90
C ILE A 205 -37.29 -16.90 -16.16
N ASN A 206 -37.12 -17.26 -14.89
CA ASN A 206 -38.22 -17.62 -14.00
C ASN A 206 -39.07 -16.38 -13.69
N THR A 207 -40.03 -16.05 -14.55
CA THR A 207 -41.09 -15.10 -14.19
C THR A 207 -42.10 -15.79 -13.27
N PRO A 208 -42.60 -15.11 -12.22
CA PRO A 208 -43.63 -15.67 -11.36
C PRO A 208 -44.85 -16.04 -12.22
N ILE A 209 -45.23 -17.31 -12.15
CA ILE A 209 -46.26 -17.92 -12.98
C ILE A 209 -47.61 -17.32 -12.58
N THR A 210 -48.09 -16.34 -13.35
CA THR A 210 -49.47 -15.83 -13.21
C THR A 210 -50.41 -16.26 -14.32
N ASP A 211 -49.96 -16.98 -15.35
CA ASP A 211 -50.90 -17.62 -16.27
C ASP A 211 -50.28 -18.75 -17.10
N LYS A 212 -51.05 -19.79 -17.39
CA LYS A 212 -50.62 -21.03 -18.08
C LYS A 212 -50.26 -20.87 -19.56
N GLN A 213 -50.05 -19.63 -20.04
CA GLN A 213 -49.78 -19.30 -21.44
C GLN A 213 -48.66 -18.27 -21.64
N THR A 214 -47.86 -17.94 -20.63
CA THR A 214 -46.70 -17.05 -20.85
C THR A 214 -45.61 -17.79 -21.63
N PRO A 215 -45.13 -17.25 -22.78
CA PRO A 215 -44.05 -17.86 -23.54
C PRO A 215 -42.79 -17.93 -22.68
N ARG A 216 -42.04 -19.05 -22.77
CA ARG A 216 -40.75 -19.20 -22.09
C ARG A 216 -39.80 -18.12 -22.60
N VAL A 217 -39.42 -17.19 -21.72
CA VAL A 217 -38.49 -16.11 -22.06
C VAL A 217 -37.09 -16.57 -21.69
N PHE A 218 -36.24 -16.72 -22.69
CA PHE A 218 -34.82 -17.03 -22.50
C PHE A 218 -34.00 -15.75 -22.58
N ARG A 219 -32.96 -15.68 -21.75
CA ARG A 219 -31.97 -14.60 -21.75
C ARG A 219 -30.59 -15.20 -22.04
N PRO A 220 -29.79 -14.63 -22.95
CA PRO A 220 -28.38 -14.97 -23.05
C PRO A 220 -27.64 -14.47 -21.80
N VAL A 221 -26.85 -15.35 -21.19
CA VAL A 221 -26.00 -15.06 -20.04
C VAL A 221 -24.57 -15.39 -20.44
N ALA A 222 -23.69 -14.39 -20.38
CA ALA A 222 -22.26 -14.60 -20.54
C ALA A 222 -21.60 -14.80 -19.17
N THR A 223 -20.34 -15.24 -19.17
CA THR A 223 -19.52 -15.35 -17.94
C THR A 223 -19.42 -14.00 -17.20
N LEU A 224 -19.46 -12.88 -17.93
CA LEU A 224 -19.53 -11.53 -17.36
C LEU A 224 -20.83 -11.22 -16.60
N ASP A 225 -21.92 -11.91 -16.93
CA ASP A 225 -23.22 -11.72 -16.30
C ASP A 225 -23.39 -12.59 -15.04
N ASP A 226 -22.56 -13.63 -14.87
CA ASP A 226 -22.62 -14.61 -13.77
C ASP A 226 -21.52 -14.40 -12.72
N TYR A 227 -21.44 -13.20 -12.14
CA TYR A 227 -20.70 -13.04 -10.89
C TYR A 227 -21.55 -13.57 -9.73
N THR A 228 -21.33 -14.84 -9.37
CA THR A 228 -22.12 -15.60 -8.39
C THR A 228 -22.16 -14.96 -6.99
N TYR A 229 -21.20 -14.11 -6.66
CA TYR A 229 -21.08 -13.43 -5.35
C TYR A 229 -21.60 -11.99 -5.35
N ARG A 230 -22.42 -11.64 -6.35
CA ARG A 230 -23.01 -10.31 -6.45
C ARG A 230 -24.08 -10.09 -5.38
N PRO A 231 -24.14 -8.91 -4.73
CA PRO A 231 -25.26 -8.53 -3.86
C PRO A 231 -26.61 -8.73 -4.57
N GLU A 232 -27.63 -9.26 -3.87
CA GLU A 232 -28.99 -9.49 -4.38
C GLU A 232 -29.52 -8.32 -5.24
N LYS A 233 -29.36 -7.09 -4.74
CA LYS A 233 -29.80 -5.86 -5.41
C LYS A 233 -29.14 -5.60 -6.77
N GLN A 234 -27.96 -6.18 -7.00
CA GLN A 234 -27.20 -5.99 -8.22
C GLN A 234 -27.39 -7.15 -9.22
N LYS A 235 -27.99 -8.29 -8.83
CA LYS A 235 -28.21 -9.46 -9.72
C LYS A 235 -29.01 -9.13 -11.00
N LEU A 236 -29.80 -8.06 -10.96
CA LEU A 236 -30.65 -7.60 -12.07
C LEU A 236 -29.94 -6.68 -13.06
N PHE A 237 -28.74 -6.17 -12.74
CA PHE A 237 -28.02 -5.24 -13.61
C PHE A 237 -26.91 -5.99 -14.37
N PRO A 238 -26.84 -5.95 -15.71
CA PRO A 238 -25.70 -6.53 -16.43
C PRO A 238 -24.39 -5.81 -16.06
N ALA A 239 -23.27 -6.54 -16.01
CA ALA A 239 -21.96 -5.95 -15.69
C ALA A 239 -21.54 -4.85 -16.68
N LYS A 240 -22.11 -4.83 -17.89
CA LYS A 240 -21.91 -3.80 -18.91
C LYS A 240 -22.32 -2.39 -18.48
N ASN A 241 -23.16 -2.22 -17.45
CA ASN A 241 -23.60 -0.89 -17.01
C ASN A 241 -22.58 -0.15 -16.13
N TYR A 242 -21.48 -0.79 -15.74
CA TYR A 242 -20.38 -0.08 -15.09
C TYR A 242 -19.49 0.53 -16.18
N LYS A 243 -19.78 1.79 -16.53
CA LYS A 243 -18.79 2.63 -17.20
C LYS A 243 -17.59 2.77 -16.25
N ILE A 244 -16.59 1.93 -16.45
CA ILE A 244 -15.26 2.17 -15.89
C ILE A 244 -14.73 3.35 -16.70
N HIS A 245 -14.86 4.54 -16.12
CA HIS A 245 -14.11 5.69 -16.60
C HIS A 245 -12.64 5.42 -16.30
N ILE A 246 -11.88 5.14 -17.36
CA ILE A 246 -10.41 5.19 -17.34
C ILE A 246 -9.99 6.66 -17.26
#